data_AF-A0A9D4KXI0-F1
#
_entry.id   AF-A0A9D4KXI0-F1
#
_cell.length_a   1.000
_cell.length_b   1.000
_cell.length_c   1.000
_cell.angle_alpha   90.00
_cell.angle_beta   90.00
_cell.angle_gamma   90.00
#
_symmetry.space_group_name_H-M   'P 1'
#
loop_
_entity.id
_entity.type
_entity.pdbx_description
1 polymer ?
#
loop_
_entity_poly.entity_id
_entity_poly.type
_entity_poly.pdbx_seq_one_letter_code
_entity_poly.pdbx_strand_id
1 'polypeptide(L)'
;MANRYTGKYAPLSSSRDGMTRDSKRRRHATSDSSVPCSPHPNQGDLQFSATSRAQFEHMDMEHKLNCLFDMISTNYDMNYKLDCLNNSFYHSKAINDVTEARLRLLEYKSLDIEARSLRNNLIFNGFPECVGTEECTQTILEFLTSKLNMTLGLHSIVEARRIGRRIVARAQGTTRGRAILVTLSDRVMSMISWTAQNC
;
A
#
# COMPACT_ATOMS: atom_id res chain seq x y z
N MET A 1 -8.94 -23.80 -32.08
CA MET A 1 -7.72 -24.02 -31.28
C MET A 1 -7.70 -22.96 -30.19
N ALA A 2 -8.00 -23.37 -28.95
CA ALA A 2 -8.22 -22.46 -27.82
C ALA A 2 -6.91 -22.21 -27.07
N ASN A 3 -6.56 -20.93 -26.91
CA ASN A 3 -5.43 -20.50 -26.06
C ASN A 3 -5.79 -20.73 -24.59
N ARG A 4 -4.94 -21.51 -23.91
CA ARG A 4 -5.04 -21.83 -22.49
C ARG A 4 -4.60 -20.63 -21.66
N TYR A 5 -5.53 -20.09 -20.88
CA TYR A 5 -5.27 -19.08 -19.86
C TYR A 5 -4.69 -19.77 -18.62
N THR A 6 -3.42 -19.52 -18.29
CA THR A 6 -2.78 -19.98 -17.05
C THR A 6 -2.85 -18.87 -16.00
N GLY A 7 -4.07 -18.54 -15.55
CA GLY A 7 -4.30 -17.62 -14.44
C GLY A 7 -4.62 -18.42 -13.16
N LYS A 8 -3.82 -18.23 -12.10
CA LYS A 8 -4.03 -18.82 -10.76
C LYS A 8 -5.16 -18.15 -9.97
N TYR A 9 -6.32 -17.92 -10.61
CA TYR A 9 -7.50 -17.43 -9.92
C TYR A 9 -8.70 -18.27 -10.35
N ALA A 10 -9.21 -19.07 -9.41
CA ALA A 10 -10.45 -19.80 -9.58
C ALA A 10 -11.62 -18.79 -9.67
N PRO A 11 -12.62 -19.00 -10.54
CA PRO A 11 -13.83 -18.21 -10.51
C PRO A 11 -14.69 -18.65 -9.33
N LEU A 12 -15.00 -17.71 -8.43
CA LEU A 12 -16.02 -17.92 -7.41
C LEU A 12 -17.39 -17.93 -8.10
N SER A 13 -18.10 -19.04 -7.94
CA SER A 13 -19.45 -19.26 -8.44
C SER A 13 -20.41 -18.18 -7.97
N SER A 14 -21.13 -17.58 -8.91
CA SER A 14 -22.32 -16.78 -8.67
C SER A 14 -23.45 -17.68 -8.15
N SER A 15 -23.86 -17.48 -6.90
CA SER A 15 -25.20 -17.87 -6.46
C SER A 15 -25.88 -16.65 -5.85
N ARG A 16 -26.99 -16.30 -6.49
CA ARG A 16 -27.85 -15.16 -6.23
C ARG A 16 -28.98 -15.73 -5.38
N ASP A 17 -29.01 -15.40 -4.10
CA ASP A 17 -30.25 -15.39 -3.33
C ASP A 17 -30.11 -14.42 -2.15
N GLY A 18 -31.10 -13.54 -2.06
CA GLY A 18 -31.16 -12.46 -1.09
C GLY A 18 -31.55 -12.96 0.29
N MET A 19 -30.90 -12.42 1.32
CA MET A 19 -31.55 -12.13 2.60
C MET A 19 -30.81 -10.99 3.29
N THR A 20 -31.55 -9.91 3.50
CA THR A 20 -31.20 -8.79 4.39
C THR A 20 -30.98 -9.31 5.80
N ARG A 21 -29.75 -9.24 6.30
CA ARG A 21 -29.46 -9.22 7.74
C ARG A 21 -28.33 -8.26 8.05
N ASP A 22 -28.67 -7.26 8.86
CA ASP A 22 -27.77 -6.42 9.64
C ASP A 22 -26.57 -7.21 10.15
N SER A 23 -25.43 -7.04 9.50
CA SER A 23 -24.16 -7.57 9.96
C SER A 23 -23.37 -6.42 10.54
N LYS A 24 -23.63 -6.17 11.83
CA LYS A 24 -22.78 -5.35 12.72
C LYS A 24 -21.31 -5.59 12.37
N ARG A 25 -20.59 -4.51 12.10
CA ARG A 25 -19.12 -4.44 12.00
C ARG A 25 -18.48 -5.29 13.09
N ARG A 26 -18.13 -6.53 12.76
CA ARG A 26 -17.30 -7.38 13.61
C ARG A 26 -15.87 -6.89 13.39
N ARG A 27 -15.42 -5.99 14.26
CA ARG A 27 -14.00 -5.67 14.38
C ARG A 27 -13.31 -7.01 14.68
N HIS A 28 -12.51 -7.52 13.75
CA HIS A 28 -11.56 -8.56 14.08
C HIS A 28 -10.57 -7.94 15.07
N ALA A 29 -10.77 -8.25 16.34
CA ALA A 29 -9.70 -8.12 17.32
C ALA A 29 -8.53 -8.94 16.77
N THR A 30 -7.38 -8.30 16.63
CA THR A 30 -6.09 -8.98 16.61
C THR A 30 -5.97 -9.63 17.99
N SER A 31 -6.46 -10.87 18.11
CA SER A 31 -6.07 -11.72 19.20
C SER A 31 -4.56 -11.92 19.07
N ASP A 32 -3.80 -11.23 19.92
CA ASP A 32 -2.46 -11.66 20.30
C ASP A 32 -2.61 -13.10 20.78
N SER A 33 -2.37 -14.06 19.89
CA SER A 33 -2.02 -15.41 20.32
C SER A 33 -0.55 -15.37 20.67
N SER A 34 -0.22 -14.70 21.78
CA SER A 34 0.94 -15.10 22.55
C SER A 34 0.68 -16.55 22.96
N VAL A 35 1.31 -17.48 22.26
CA VAL A 35 1.36 -18.87 22.71
C VAL A 35 1.99 -18.82 24.11
N PRO A 36 1.26 -19.17 25.19
CA PRO A 36 1.86 -19.22 26.50
C PRO A 36 2.72 -20.48 26.52
N CYS A 37 4.04 -20.31 26.41
CA CYS A 37 4.97 -21.35 26.87
C CYS A 37 4.66 -21.57 28.34
N SER A 38 4.01 -22.68 28.66
CA SER A 38 3.69 -23.07 30.03
C SER A 38 4.99 -23.30 30.83
N PRO A 39 4.96 -23.05 32.14
CA PRO A 39 6.16 -23.08 32.97
C PRO A 39 6.60 -24.52 33.20
N HIS A 40 7.83 -24.87 32.82
CA HIS A 40 8.50 -26.07 33.34
C HIS A 40 9.33 -25.72 34.58
N PRO A 41 9.46 -26.65 35.54
CA PRO A 41 9.92 -26.39 36.89
C PRO A 41 11.45 -26.36 36.98
N ASN A 42 11.93 -25.53 37.91
CA ASN A 42 13.25 -25.51 38.51
C ASN A 42 14.45 -25.34 37.56
N GLN A 43 14.82 -24.08 37.35
CA GLN A 43 16.20 -23.68 37.04
C GLN A 43 17.11 -24.04 38.22
N GLY A 44 17.76 -25.18 38.16
CA GLY A 44 19.03 -25.39 38.84
C GLY A 44 20.15 -24.88 37.92
N ASP A 45 20.98 -23.97 38.41
CA ASP A 45 22.19 -23.50 37.74
C ASP A 45 23.13 -24.67 37.42
N LEU A 46 22.98 -25.27 36.24
CA LEU A 46 23.92 -26.26 35.71
C LEU A 46 25.11 -25.51 35.10
N GLN A 47 26.17 -25.36 35.89
CA GLN A 47 27.48 -24.95 35.39
C GLN A 47 27.99 -25.99 34.38
N PHE A 48 28.09 -25.56 33.13
CA PHE A 48 28.56 -26.38 32.03
C PHE A 48 30.08 -26.55 32.11
N SER A 49 30.55 -27.66 32.69
CA SER A 49 31.93 -28.09 32.48
C SER A 49 31.94 -29.08 31.32
N ALA A 50 32.41 -28.65 30.15
CA ALA A 50 32.57 -29.55 29.01
C ALA A 50 33.60 -30.62 29.38
N THR A 51 33.11 -31.81 29.77
CA THR A 51 33.96 -32.92 30.19
C THR A 51 34.70 -33.45 28.98
N SER A 52 36.03 -33.39 29.00
CA SER A 52 36.82 -33.96 27.90
C SER A 52 36.68 -35.48 27.86
N ARG A 53 36.85 -36.09 26.68
CA ARG A 53 36.77 -37.55 26.51
C ARG A 53 37.68 -38.32 27.48
N ALA A 54 38.89 -37.81 27.70
CA ALA A 54 39.86 -38.41 28.62
C ALA A 54 39.36 -38.37 30.09
N GLN A 55 38.72 -37.27 30.49
CA GLN A 55 38.11 -37.17 31.82
C GLN A 55 36.91 -38.10 31.96
N PHE A 56 36.07 -38.18 30.93
CA PHE A 56 34.91 -39.08 30.93
C PHE A 56 35.33 -40.54 31.08
N GLU A 57 36.39 -41.00 30.39
CA GLU A 57 36.85 -42.40 30.47
C GLU A 57 37.24 -42.81 31.90
N HIS A 58 37.82 -41.89 32.68
CA HIS A 58 38.27 -42.12 34.06
C HIS A 58 37.21 -41.86 35.15
N MET A 59 36.02 -41.38 34.79
CA MET A 59 34.93 -41.19 35.75
C MET A 59 34.30 -42.52 36.19
N ASP A 60 33.74 -42.54 37.39
CA ASP A 60 32.91 -43.64 37.83
C ASP A 60 31.63 -43.75 36.99
N MET A 61 30.94 -44.88 37.12
CA MET A 61 29.75 -45.18 36.31
C MET A 61 28.57 -44.22 36.60
N GLU A 62 28.42 -43.78 37.85
CA GLU A 62 27.32 -42.91 38.28
C GLU A 62 27.47 -41.51 37.66
N HIS A 63 28.66 -40.93 37.73
CA HIS A 63 28.94 -39.63 37.14
C HIS A 63 28.89 -39.67 35.60
N LYS A 64 29.28 -40.79 34.97
CA LYS A 64 29.10 -40.99 33.52
C LYS A 64 27.64 -40.92 33.11
N LEU A 65 26.75 -41.57 33.86
CA LEU A 65 25.31 -41.57 33.59
C LEU A 65 24.71 -40.16 33.77
N ASN A 66 25.12 -39.44 34.81
CA ASN A 66 24.67 -38.06 35.02
C ASN A 66 25.12 -37.13 33.88
N CYS A 67 26.38 -37.22 33.43
CA CYS A 67 26.86 -36.46 32.28
C CYS A 67 26.07 -36.77 30.98
N LEU A 68 25.77 -38.04 30.72
CA LEU A 68 24.96 -38.43 29.56
C LEU A 68 23.52 -37.92 29.68
N PHE A 69 22.93 -37.96 30.87
CA PHE A 69 21.59 -37.45 31.12
C PHE A 69 21.51 -35.93 30.93
N ASP A 70 22.50 -35.18 31.40
CA ASP A 70 22.61 -33.74 31.19
C ASP A 70 22.81 -33.40 29.70
N MET A 71 23.64 -34.16 29.00
CA MET A 71 23.81 -34.01 27.54
C MET A 71 22.52 -34.28 26.76
N ILE A 72 21.75 -35.30 27.16
CA ILE A 72 20.47 -35.60 26.51
C ILE A 72 19.46 -34.48 26.81
N SER A 73 19.37 -34.03 28.06
CA SER A 73 18.46 -32.96 28.48
C SER A 73 18.76 -31.63 27.78
N THR A 74 20.03 -31.28 27.64
CA THR A 74 20.45 -30.07 26.92
C THR A 74 20.20 -30.16 25.43
N ASN A 75 20.33 -31.34 24.82
CA ASN A 75 19.95 -31.55 23.42
C ASN A 75 18.45 -31.35 23.19
N TYR A 76 17.60 -31.87 24.08
CA TYR A 76 16.15 -31.62 24.04
C TYR A 76 15.80 -30.13 24.16
N ASP A 77 16.41 -29.41 25.11
CA ASP A 77 16.19 -27.96 25.27
C ASP A 77 16.65 -27.16 24.03
N MET A 78 17.80 -27.52 23.46
CA MET A 78 18.30 -26.91 22.23
C MET A 78 17.37 -27.15 21.03
N ASN A 79 16.86 -28.38 20.85
CA ASN A 79 15.91 -28.68 19.79
C ASN A 79 14.60 -27.91 19.97
N TYR A 80 14.08 -27.82 21.19
CA TYR A 80 12.89 -27.03 21.49
C TYR A 80 13.08 -25.54 21.16
N LYS A 81 14.24 -24.97 21.54
CA LYS A 81 14.59 -23.59 21.20
C LYS A 81 14.70 -23.37 19.69
N LEU A 82 15.29 -24.31 18.96
CA LEU A 82 15.36 -24.28 17.50
C LEU A 82 13.98 -24.31 16.85
N ASP A 83 13.07 -25.16 17.34
CA ASP A 83 11.69 -25.21 16.84
C ASP A 83 10.93 -23.91 17.09
N CYS A 84 11.12 -23.30 18.28
CA CYS A 84 10.54 -21.99 18.59
C CYS A 84 11.08 -20.89 17.66
N LEU A 85 12.39 -20.88 17.39
CA LEU A 85 13.01 -19.92 16.48
C LEU A 85 12.52 -20.11 15.04
N ASN A 86 12.42 -21.35 14.57
CA ASN A 86 11.89 -21.66 13.25
C ASN A 86 10.44 -21.16 13.10
N ASN A 87 9.59 -21.45 14.08
CA ASN A 87 8.20 -20.97 14.06
C ASN A 87 8.12 -19.44 14.05
N SER A 88 8.94 -18.76 14.87
CA SER A 88 9.03 -17.30 14.88
C SER A 88 9.46 -16.74 13.52
N PHE A 89 10.45 -17.36 12.88
CA PHE A 89 10.94 -16.96 11.56
C PHE A 89 9.85 -17.09 10.49
N TYR A 90 9.16 -18.22 10.41
CA TYR A 90 8.07 -18.41 9.44
C TYR A 90 6.90 -17.44 9.67
N HIS A 91 6.57 -17.20 10.95
CA HIS A 91 5.52 -16.25 11.29
C HIS A 91 5.91 -14.81 10.90
N SER A 92 7.14 -14.39 11.20
CA SER A 92 7.67 -13.08 10.81
C SER A 92 7.69 -12.90 9.30
N LYS A 93 8.11 -13.93 8.55
CA LYS A 93 8.10 -13.91 7.09
C LYS A 93 6.69 -13.74 6.53
N ALA A 94 5.73 -14.52 7.04
CA ALA A 94 4.34 -14.42 6.60
C ALA A 94 3.73 -13.04 6.90
N ILE A 95 4.05 -12.45 8.06
CA ILE A 95 3.64 -11.08 8.40
C ILE A 95 4.25 -10.09 7.40
N ASN A 96 5.54 -10.20 7.10
CA ASN A 96 6.23 -9.31 6.17
C ASN A 96 5.65 -9.38 4.75
N ASP A 97 5.35 -10.58 4.26
CA ASP A 97 4.74 -10.74 2.93
C ASP A 97 3.35 -10.07 2.86
N VAL A 98 2.55 -10.20 3.93
CA VAL A 98 1.23 -9.57 4.03
C VAL A 98 1.33 -8.05 4.18
N THR A 99 2.27 -7.54 4.98
CA THR A 99 2.47 -6.10 5.15
C THR A 99 2.95 -5.47 3.86
N GLU A 100 3.87 -6.09 3.14
CA GLU A 100 4.35 -5.61 1.83
C GLU A 100 3.21 -5.56 0.80
N ALA A 101 2.41 -6.62 0.70
CA ALA A 101 1.24 -6.64 -0.18
C ALA A 101 0.23 -5.53 0.17
N ARG A 102 0.01 -5.27 1.47
CA ARG A 102 -0.87 -4.20 1.94
C ARG A 102 -0.31 -2.82 1.62
N LEU A 103 0.99 -2.62 1.74
CA LEU A 103 1.65 -1.35 1.38
C LEU A 103 1.50 -1.06 -0.11
N ARG A 104 1.77 -2.05 -0.98
CA ARG A 104 1.57 -1.91 -2.43
C ARG A 104 0.13 -1.56 -2.79
N LEU A 105 -0.84 -2.19 -2.13
CA LEU A 105 -2.26 -1.88 -2.32
C LEU A 105 -2.62 -0.46 -1.89
N LEU A 106 -2.05 0.01 -0.77
CA LEU A 106 -2.27 1.37 -0.30
C LEU A 106 -1.69 2.40 -1.26
N GLU A 107 -0.48 2.16 -1.77
CA GLU A 107 0.16 3.00 -2.79
C GLU A 107 -0.71 3.09 -4.06
N TYR A 108 -1.15 1.94 -4.58
CA TYR A 108 -2.04 1.90 -5.73
C TYR A 108 -3.33 2.69 -5.48
N LYS A 109 -3.96 2.51 -4.31
CA LYS A 109 -5.18 3.26 -3.96
C LYS A 109 -4.94 4.75 -3.81
N SER A 110 -3.79 5.17 -3.26
CA SER A 110 -3.47 6.60 -3.18
C SER A 110 -3.32 7.22 -4.56
N LEU A 111 -2.61 6.55 -5.47
CA LEU A 111 -2.46 7.00 -6.86
C LEU A 111 -3.82 7.07 -7.58
N ASP A 112 -4.66 6.06 -7.38
CA ASP A 112 -5.99 5.98 -7.97
C ASP A 112 -6.95 7.06 -7.42
N ILE A 113 -6.87 7.38 -6.12
CA ILE A 113 -7.63 8.50 -5.52
C ILE A 113 -7.14 9.84 -6.06
N GLU A 114 -5.82 10.04 -6.17
CA GLU A 114 -5.24 11.25 -6.73
C GLU A 114 -5.60 11.42 -8.21
N ALA A 115 -5.49 10.36 -9.02
CA ALA A 115 -5.90 10.41 -10.42
C ALA A 115 -7.40 10.77 -10.57
N ARG A 116 -8.27 10.25 -9.70
CA ARG A 116 -9.69 10.61 -9.71
C ARG A 116 -9.95 12.04 -9.30
N SER A 117 -9.24 12.58 -8.31
CA SER A 117 -9.41 13.98 -7.89
C SER A 117 -8.93 14.96 -8.96
N LEU A 118 -7.94 14.57 -9.76
CA LEU A 118 -7.39 15.37 -10.86
C LEU A 118 -8.15 15.20 -12.18
N ARG A 119 -9.07 14.23 -12.29
CA ARG A 119 -9.75 13.89 -13.56
C ARG A 119 -10.45 15.08 -14.20
N ASN A 120 -11.03 15.96 -13.38
CA ASN A 120 -11.77 17.12 -13.87
C ASN A 120 -10.87 18.34 -14.13
N ASN A 121 -9.57 18.19 -13.97
CA ASN A 121 -8.62 19.28 -14.11
C ASN A 121 -8.01 19.26 -15.52
N LEU A 122 -8.10 20.40 -16.20
CA LEU A 122 -7.45 20.63 -17.48
C LEU A 122 -6.30 21.62 -17.30
N ILE A 123 -5.21 21.38 -18.05
CA ILE A 123 -4.05 22.26 -18.04
C ILE A 123 -3.94 22.93 -19.41
N PHE A 124 -4.03 24.26 -19.40
CA PHE A 124 -3.92 25.10 -20.58
C PHE A 124 -2.56 25.78 -20.61
N ASN A 125 -1.80 25.56 -21.68
CA ASN A 125 -0.46 26.11 -21.87
C ASN A 125 -0.44 27.17 -22.97
N GLY A 126 0.47 28.14 -22.86
CA GLY A 126 0.74 29.11 -23.93
C GLY A 126 -0.12 30.37 -23.91
N PHE A 127 -0.92 30.58 -22.87
CA PHE A 127 -1.62 31.85 -22.65
C PHE A 127 -0.64 32.92 -22.17
N PRO A 128 -0.62 34.12 -22.76
CA PRO A 128 0.22 35.23 -22.28
C PRO A 128 -0.22 35.62 -20.86
N GLU A 129 0.72 35.96 -19.99
CA GLU A 129 0.43 36.37 -18.61
C GLU A 129 0.27 37.90 -18.57
N CYS A 130 -0.88 38.37 -18.10
CA CYS A 130 -1.16 39.80 -17.97
C CYS A 130 -0.60 40.32 -16.64
N VAL A 131 0.05 41.49 -16.67
CA VAL A 131 0.57 42.13 -15.46
C VAL A 131 -0.59 42.81 -14.73
N GLY A 132 -1.15 42.18 -13.69
CA GLY A 132 -2.21 42.77 -12.88
C GLY A 132 -3.24 41.74 -12.39
N THR A 133 -4.51 42.13 -12.35
CA THR A 133 -5.66 41.25 -12.09
C THR A 133 -5.94 40.42 -13.34
N GLU A 134 -5.57 39.14 -13.30
CA GLU A 134 -5.80 38.21 -14.39
C GLU A 134 -7.05 37.36 -14.14
N GLU A 135 -8.07 37.56 -14.97
CA GLU A 135 -9.28 36.74 -14.96
C GLU A 135 -9.08 35.49 -15.82
N CYS A 136 -8.48 34.46 -15.21
CA CYS A 136 -8.17 33.19 -15.88
C CYS A 136 -9.44 32.52 -16.44
N THR A 137 -10.56 32.57 -15.70
CA THR A 137 -11.83 31.97 -16.11
C THR A 137 -12.34 32.58 -17.42
N GLN A 138 -12.30 33.91 -17.53
CA GLN A 138 -12.76 34.63 -18.72
C GLN A 138 -11.90 34.31 -19.94
N THR A 139 -10.58 34.32 -19.76
CA THR A 139 -9.60 33.96 -20.81
C THR A 139 -9.87 32.58 -21.39
N ILE A 140 -10.18 31.60 -20.53
CA ILE A 140 -10.47 30.24 -20.95
C ILE A 140 -11.83 30.14 -21.66
N LEU A 141 -12.88 30.79 -21.14
CA LEU A 141 -14.20 30.77 -21.78
C LEU A 141 -14.17 31.41 -23.17
N GLU A 142 -13.45 32.53 -23.32
CA GLU A 142 -13.24 33.17 -24.61
C GLU A 142 -12.50 32.25 -25.58
N PHE A 143 -11.46 31.55 -25.12
CA PHE A 143 -10.74 30.57 -25.94
C PHE A 143 -11.64 29.39 -26.36
N LEU A 144 -12.39 28.79 -25.44
CA LEU A 144 -13.26 27.65 -25.73
C LEU A 144 -14.37 28.03 -26.71
N THR A 145 -14.92 29.24 -26.57
CA THR A 145 -15.95 29.76 -27.48
C THR A 145 -15.37 30.09 -28.85
N SER A 146 -14.26 30.84 -28.91
CA SER A 146 -13.70 31.35 -30.16
C SER A 146 -12.92 30.32 -31.00
N LYS A 147 -12.26 29.34 -30.35
CA LYS A 147 -11.41 28.36 -31.02
C LYS A 147 -12.06 26.99 -31.16
N LEU A 148 -12.91 26.60 -30.21
CA LEU A 148 -13.51 25.26 -30.19
C LEU A 148 -15.02 25.28 -30.45
N ASN A 149 -15.63 26.46 -30.65
CA ASN A 149 -17.07 26.64 -30.79
C ASN A 149 -17.89 25.96 -29.68
N MET A 150 -17.31 25.82 -28.49
CA MET A 150 -17.98 25.22 -27.34
C MET A 150 -18.60 26.31 -26.48
N THR A 151 -19.92 26.33 -26.42
CA THR A 151 -20.67 27.23 -25.54
C THR A 151 -20.76 26.60 -24.15
N LEU A 152 -19.75 26.85 -23.31
CA LEU A 152 -19.76 26.44 -21.91
C LEU A 152 -20.34 27.57 -21.06
N GLY A 153 -21.35 27.26 -20.25
CA GLY A 153 -21.86 28.21 -19.25
C GLY A 153 -20.83 28.43 -18.14
N LEU A 154 -20.87 29.60 -17.49
CA LEU A 154 -19.98 29.96 -16.36
C LEU A 154 -19.96 28.90 -15.24
N HIS A 155 -21.09 28.24 -14.98
CA HIS A 155 -21.21 27.18 -13.97
C HIS A 155 -20.43 25.89 -14.30
N SER A 156 -19.85 25.81 -15.49
CA SER A 156 -19.09 24.66 -15.96
C SER A 156 -17.68 24.62 -15.34
N ILE A 157 -17.12 25.79 -15.02
CA ILE A 157 -15.78 25.95 -14.45
C ILE A 157 -15.95 26.25 -12.96
N VAL A 158 -15.34 25.41 -12.12
CA VAL A 158 -15.32 25.59 -10.66
C VAL A 158 -14.22 26.57 -10.27
N GLU A 159 -13.05 26.43 -10.87
CA GLU A 159 -11.88 27.26 -10.59
C GLU A 159 -10.99 27.33 -11.83
N ALA A 160 -10.38 28.50 -12.08
CA ALA A 160 -9.29 28.64 -13.04
C ALA A 160 -8.18 29.48 -12.43
N ARG A 161 -6.95 28.97 -12.40
CA ARG A 161 -5.80 29.69 -11.84
C ARG A 161 -4.48 29.34 -12.51
N ARG A 162 -3.54 30.28 -12.51
CA ARG A 162 -2.15 30.04 -12.93
C ARG A 162 -1.44 29.13 -11.94
N ILE A 163 -0.71 28.13 -12.44
CA ILE A 163 0.13 27.24 -11.63
C ILE A 163 1.61 27.59 -11.76
N GLY A 164 2.37 27.42 -10.67
CA GLY A 164 3.79 27.76 -10.59
C GLY A 164 4.08 29.17 -10.07
N ARG A 165 5.36 29.48 -9.79
CA ARG A 165 5.78 30.79 -9.27
C ARG A 165 5.75 31.84 -10.36
N ARG A 166 5.20 33.02 -10.07
CA ARG A 166 5.22 34.17 -10.98
C ARG A 166 6.67 34.54 -11.29
N ILE A 167 7.08 34.39 -12.53
CA ILE A 167 8.41 34.81 -12.98
C ILE A 167 8.30 36.30 -13.25
N VAL A 168 8.85 37.13 -12.36
CA VAL A 168 9.06 38.55 -12.66
C VAL A 168 10.12 38.60 -13.75
N ALA A 169 9.76 39.14 -14.91
CA ALA A 169 10.61 39.20 -16.09
C ALA A 169 11.96 39.87 -15.79
N ARG A 170 12.96 39.07 -15.43
CA ARG A 170 14.39 39.40 -15.53
C ARG A 170 15.15 38.36 -16.37
N ALA A 171 14.55 37.21 -16.66
CA ALA A 171 15.11 36.22 -17.55
C ALA A 171 14.39 36.30 -18.91
N GLN A 172 15.11 36.85 -19.88
CA GLN A 172 14.75 37.02 -21.27
C GLN A 172 14.29 35.68 -21.91
N GLY A 173 13.21 35.71 -22.69
CA GLY A 173 12.98 34.73 -23.76
C GLY A 173 11.72 33.86 -23.72
N THR A 174 10.90 33.88 -22.67
CA THR A 174 9.64 33.10 -22.66
C THR A 174 8.44 33.99 -23.01
N THR A 175 7.97 33.91 -24.25
CA THR A 175 6.71 34.54 -24.71
C THR A 175 5.47 33.81 -24.20
N ARG A 176 5.64 32.65 -23.55
CA ARG A 176 4.56 31.85 -22.99
C ARG A 176 4.42 32.11 -21.49
N GLY A 177 3.23 32.56 -21.08
CA GLY A 177 2.87 32.66 -19.67
C GLY A 177 2.72 31.28 -19.01
N ARG A 178 2.61 31.26 -17.69
CA ARG A 178 2.45 30.03 -16.89
C ARG A 178 1.21 29.23 -17.31
N ALA A 179 1.20 27.93 -17.03
CA ALA A 179 0.01 27.14 -17.32
C ALA A 179 -1.19 27.60 -16.48
N ILE A 180 -2.40 27.48 -17.03
CA ILE A 180 -3.66 27.70 -16.32
C ILE A 180 -4.25 26.33 -16.01
N LEU A 181 -4.44 26.03 -14.71
CA LEU A 181 -5.19 24.88 -14.24
C LEU A 181 -6.67 25.27 -14.16
N VAL A 182 -7.52 24.49 -14.81
CA VAL A 182 -8.97 24.70 -14.86
C VAL A 182 -9.65 23.47 -14.28
N THR A 183 -10.38 23.64 -13.19
CA THR A 183 -11.18 22.59 -12.57
C THR A 183 -12.61 22.68 -13.11
N LEU A 184 -13.06 21.63 -13.79
CA LEU A 184 -14.42 21.54 -14.32
C LEU A 184 -15.38 20.93 -13.29
N SER A 185 -16.66 21.24 -13.41
CA SER A 185 -17.71 20.57 -12.63
C SER A 185 -18.00 19.18 -13.18
N ASP A 186 -18.42 18.26 -12.29
CA ASP A 186 -18.74 16.87 -12.65
C ASP A 186 -19.81 16.74 -13.76
N ARG A 187 -20.73 17.70 -13.85
CA ARG A 187 -21.78 17.73 -14.87
C ARG A 187 -21.20 17.85 -16.28
N VAL A 188 -20.17 18.66 -16.46
CA VAL A 188 -19.55 18.90 -17.78
C VAL A 188 -18.79 17.67 -18.26
N MET A 189 -18.11 16.96 -17.35
CA MET A 189 -17.41 15.73 -17.69
C MET A 189 -18.36 14.61 -18.13
N SER A 190 -19.56 14.54 -17.56
CA SER A 190 -20.58 13.61 -18.01
C SER A 190 -21.05 13.90 -19.45
N MET A 191 -21.14 15.18 -19.84
CA MET A 191 -21.50 15.59 -21.20
C MET A 191 -20.40 15.26 -22.20
N ILE A 192 -19.13 15.57 -21.89
CA ILE A 192 -17.99 15.29 -22.77
C ILE A 192 -17.79 13.77 -22.95
N SER A 193 -17.96 12.99 -21.88
CA SER A 193 -17.87 11.53 -21.96
C SER A 193 -18.97 10.91 -22.82
N TRP A 194 -20.16 11.53 -22.87
CA TRP A 194 -21.28 11.04 -23.67
C TRP A 194 -21.10 11.36 -25.17
N THR A 195 -20.59 12.55 -25.50
CA THR A 195 -20.29 12.90 -26.90
C THR A 195 -19.13 12.09 -27.48
N ALA A 196 -18.09 11.78 -26.70
CA ALA A 196 -16.96 10.98 -27.18
C ALA A 196 -17.29 9.49 -27.45
N GLN A 197 -18.38 8.96 -26.87
CA GLN A 197 -18.84 7.58 -27.12
C GLN A 197 -19.77 7.47 -28.34
N ASN A 198 -20.30 8.59 -28.83
CA ASN A 198 -21.29 8.64 -29.91
C ASN A 198 -20.74 9.29 -31.19
N CYS A 199 -19.43 9.48 -31.27
CA CYS A 199 -18.67 9.84 -32.47
C CYS A 199 -17.79 8.66 -32.87
#